data_AF-A0A1H0HRA3-F1
#
_entry.id   AF-A0A1H0HRA3-F1
#
_cell.length_a   1.000
_cell.length_b   1.000
_cell.length_c   1.000
_cell.angle_alpha   90.00
_cell.angle_beta   90.00
_cell.angle_gamma   90.00
#
_symmetry.space_group_name_H-M   'P 1'
#
loop_
_entity.id
_entity.type
_entity.pdbx_description
1 polymer ?
#
loop_
_entity_poly.entity_id
_entity_poly.type
_entity_poly.pdbx_seq_one_letter_code
_entity_poly.pdbx_strand_id
1 'polypeptide(L)' 'MRENRLSPVRTARECPEARVQRLHLIAAARAAAVAPTSQQQVSDIVRVTVDDEVDTSTFRAIVTDISADVLR' A
#
# COMPACT_ATOMS: atom_id res chain seq x y z
N MET A 1 -0.90 -32.45 9.16
CA MET A 1 -0.97 -31.08 8.61
C MET A 1 -1.57 -30.18 9.67
N ARG A 2 -0.78 -29.35 10.37
CA ARG A 2 -1.30 -28.37 11.34
C ARG A 2 -1.81 -27.18 10.56
N GLU A 3 -3.12 -26.98 10.54
CA GLU A 3 -3.73 -25.79 9.96
C GLU A 3 -3.34 -24.59 10.84
N ASN A 4 -2.55 -23.68 10.28
CA ASN A 4 -2.16 -22.43 10.93
C ASN A 4 -3.36 -21.47 10.91
N ARG A 5 -4.37 -21.76 11.75
CA ARG A 5 -5.52 -20.88 11.93
C ARG A 5 -5.09 -19.74 12.85
N LEU A 6 -4.73 -18.61 12.23
CA LEU A 6 -4.53 -17.34 12.93
C LEU A 6 -5.79 -17.07 13.76
N SER A 7 -5.63 -16.96 15.08
CA SER A 7 -6.72 -16.67 16.02
C SER A 7 -7.46 -15.40 15.59
N PRO A 8 -8.80 -15.34 15.68
CA PRO A 8 -9.53 -14.12 15.41
C PRO A 8 -9.02 -13.06 16.38
N VAL A 9 -8.38 -12.03 15.84
CA VAL A 9 -7.95 -10.87 16.62
C VAL A 9 -9.20 -10.31 17.27
N ARG A 10 -9.30 -10.49 18.60
CA ARG A 10 -10.34 -9.87 19.41
C ARG A 10 -10.25 -8.38 19.16
N THR A 11 -11.25 -7.82 18.48
CA THR A 11 -11.45 -6.38 18.32
C THR A 11 -11.85 -5.78 19.66
N ALA A 12 -10.91 -5.78 20.60
CA ALA A 12 -11.01 -5.01 21.82
C ALA A 12 -10.90 -3.54 21.42
N ARG A 13 -12.06 -2.88 21.19
CA ARG A 13 -12.24 -1.42 21.02
C ARG A 13 -10.90 -0.71 20.77
N GLU A 14 -10.29 -0.93 19.60
CA GLU A 14 -9.03 -0.28 19.30
C GLU A 14 -9.37 1.22 19.25
N CYS A 15 -8.71 2.02 20.09
CA CYS A 15 -8.78 3.47 19.98
C CYS A 15 -8.57 3.81 18.50
N PRO A 16 -9.44 4.62 17.86
CA PRO A 16 -9.37 4.88 16.42
C PRO A 16 -7.96 5.25 15.93
N GLU A 17 -7.21 5.98 16.76
CA GLU A 17 -5.80 6.36 16.54
C GLU A 17 -4.86 5.16 16.41
N ALA A 18 -4.99 4.13 17.25
CA ALA A 18 -4.15 2.93 17.19
C ALA A 18 -4.42 2.12 15.91
N ARG A 19 -5.69 2.10 15.46
CA ARG A 19 -6.07 1.47 14.18
C ARG A 19 -5.49 2.24 13.00
N VAL A 20 -5.60 3.57 12.98
CA VAL A 20 -5.05 4.43 11.92
C VAL A 20 -3.52 4.30 11.85
N GLN A 21 -2.83 4.28 12.99
CA GLN A 21 -1.38 4.08 13.05
C GLN A 21 -0.98 2.72 12.49
N ARG A 22 -1.73 1.66 12.81
CA ARG A 22 -1.51 0.32 12.27
C ARG A 22 -1.73 0.27 10.75
N LEU A 23 -2.77 0.93 10.24
CA LEU A 23 -3.03 1.03 8.80
C LEU A 23 -1.90 1.76 8.09
N HIS A 24 -1.39 2.87 8.65
CA HIS A 24 -0.21 3.57 8.11
C HIS A 24 1.02 2.67 8.04
N LEU A 25 1.29 1.87 9.08
CA LEU A 25 2.42 0.92 9.07
C LEU A 25 2.25 -0.15 8.00
N ILE A 26 1.04 -0.66 7.80
CA ILE A 26 0.75 -1.65 6.74
C ILE A 26 0.93 -1.01 5.36
N ALA A 27 0.41 0.20 5.15
CA ALA A 27 0.57 0.94 3.90
C ALA A 27 2.04 1.21 3.59
N ALA A 28 2.83 1.66 4.58
CA ALA A 28 4.26 1.89 4.44
C ALA A 28 5.03 0.59 4.11
N ALA A 29 4.71 -0.51 4.78
CA ALA A 29 5.32 -1.82 4.50
C ALA A 29 5.01 -2.31 3.08
N ARG A 30 3.76 -2.13 2.62
CA ARG A 30 3.34 -2.45 1.24
C ARG A 30 4.07 -1.58 0.22
N ALA A 31 4.16 -0.28 0.45
CA ALA A 31 4.90 0.64 -0.42
C ALA A 31 6.38 0.25 -0.52
N ALA A 32 7.02 -0.06 0.61
CA ALA A 32 8.41 -0.51 0.64
C ALA A 32 8.64 -1.85 -0.10
N ALA A 33 7.69 -2.78 -0.02
CA ALA A 33 7.77 -4.06 -0.73
C ALA A 33 7.63 -3.92 -2.26
N VAL A 34 7.11 -2.79 -2.75
CA VAL A 34 6.91 -2.51 -4.19
C VAL A 34 7.92 -1.47 -4.68
N ALA A 35 9.03 -1.26 -3.97
CA ALA A 35 10.09 -0.37 -4.39
C ALA A 35 10.58 -0.75 -5.81
N PRO A 36 10.57 0.18 -6.77
CA PRO A 36 10.93 -0.14 -8.14
C PRO A 36 12.42 -0.48 -8.24
N THR A 37 12.74 -1.56 -8.96
CA THR A 37 14.12 -1.99 -9.22
C THR A 37 14.79 -1.21 -10.35
N SER A 38 14.01 -0.40 -11.07
CA SER A 38 14.46 0.43 -12.20
C SER A 38 13.83 1.82 -12.09
N GLN A 39 14.53 2.82 -12.62
CA GLN A 39 13.99 4.18 -12.70
C GLN A 39 12.83 4.24 -13.70
N GLN A 40 11.66 4.69 -13.24
CA GLN A 40 10.48 4.89 -14.08
C GLN A 40 10.74 5.94 -15.17
N GLN A 41 10.17 5.75 -16.36
CA GLN A 41 10.30 6.63 -17.51
C GLN A 41 8.93 7.12 -18.00
N VAL A 42 8.91 8.27 -18.69
CA VAL A 42 7.72 8.75 -19.40
C VAL A 42 7.39 7.77 -20.53
N SER A 43 6.09 7.51 -20.73
CA SER A 43 5.53 6.50 -21.64
C SER A 43 5.57 5.05 -21.15
N ASP A 44 6.11 4.77 -19.96
CA ASP A 44 6.00 3.45 -19.36
C ASP A 44 4.53 3.09 -19.12
N ILE A 45 4.17 1.83 -19.37
CA ILE A 45 2.88 1.26 -18.97
C ILE A 45 3.03 0.66 -17.58
N VAL A 46 2.39 1.28 -16.59
CA VAL A 46 2.49 0.90 -15.18
C VAL A 46 1.21 0.23 -14.68
N ARG A 47 1.35 -0.64 -13.69
CA ARG A 47 0.23 -1.16 -12.88
C ARG A 47 0.17 -0.33 -11.60
N VAL A 48 -0.92 0.40 -11.41
CA VAL A 48 -1.12 1.29 -10.26
C VAL A 48 -2.07 0.60 -9.28
N THR A 49 -1.65 0.51 -8.02
CA THR A 49 -2.51 0.05 -6.92
C THR A 49 -2.79 1.22 -6.00
N VAL A 50 -4.07 1.51 -5.75
CA VAL A 50 -4.51 2.54 -4.81
C VAL A 50 -5.18 1.85 -3.63
N ASP A 51 -4.75 2.18 -2.41
CA ASP A 51 -5.27 1.66 -1.15
C ASP A 51 -5.85 2.86 -0.38
N ASP A 52 -7.17 2.90 -0.20
CA ASP A 52 -7.89 4.02 0.44
C ASP A 52 -8.51 3.64 1.80
N GLU A 53 -7.79 2.81 2.57
CA GLU A 53 -8.17 2.25 3.88
C GLU A 53 -9.38 1.31 3.87
N VAL A 54 -10.24 1.39 2.85
CA VAL A 54 -11.47 0.61 2.73
C VAL A 54 -11.39 -0.30 1.52
N ASP A 55 -10.90 0.20 0.40
CA ASP A 55 -10.80 -0.51 -0.87
C ASP A 55 -9.38 -0.49 -1.42
N THR A 56 -9.02 -1.59 -2.08
CA THR A 56 -7.79 -1.67 -2.87
C THR A 56 -8.17 -1.84 -4.33
N SER A 57 -7.90 -0.83 -5.14
CA SER A 57 -8.13 -0.88 -6.59
C SER A 57 -6.83 -1.01 -7.35
N THR A 58 -6.86 -1.67 -8.51
CA THR A 58 -5.69 -1.82 -9.36
C THR A 58 -6.04 -1.59 -10.82
N PHE A 59 -5.29 -0.74 -11.49
CA PHE A 59 -5.50 -0.41 -12.90
C PHE A 59 -4.18 -0.23 -13.64
N ARG A 60 -4.25 -0.11 -14.97
CA ARG A 60 -3.10 0.19 -15.83
C ARG A 60 -3.15 1.64 -16.29
N ALA A 61 -2.01 2.30 -16.32
CA ALA A 61 -1.87 3.68 -16.75
C ALA A 61 -0.59 3.87 -17.57
N ILE A 62 -0.55 4.93 -18.36
CA ILE A 62 0.67 5.38 -19.06
C ILE A 62 1.24 6.56 -18.27
N VAL A 63 2.53 6.52 -17.99
CA VAL A 63 3.23 7.62 -17.30
C VAL A 63 3.33 8.82 -18.25
N THR A 64 2.71 9.94 -17.89
CA THR A 64 2.75 11.17 -18.71
C THR A 64 3.78 12.18 -18.24
N ASP A 65 4.11 12.18 -16.94
CA ASP A 65 5.11 13.06 -16.33
C ASP A 65 5.72 12.38 -15.09
N ILE A 66 6.94 12.77 -14.72
CA ILE A 66 7.63 12.32 -13.49
C ILE A 66 8.20 13.53 -12.78
N SER A 67 7.47 14.00 -11.76
CA SER A 67 7.95 15.05 -10.87
C SER A 67 8.71 14.42 -9.69
N ALA A 68 9.97 14.82 -9.50
CA ALA A 68 10.84 14.31 -8.42
C ALA A 68 10.59 14.96 -7.05
N ASP A 69 9.69 15.95 -7.00
CA ASP A 69 9.37 16.69 -5.79
C ASP A 69 8.09 16.17 -5.13
N VAL A 70 7.96 16.47 -3.84
CA VAL A 70 6.86 16.12 -2.93
C VAL A 70 7.02 14.76 -2.26
N LEU A 71 7.91 14.70 -1.27
CA LEU A 71 7.63 14.20 0.09
C LEU A 71 8.85 14.60 0.95
N ARG A 72 8.87 15.85 1.41
CA ARG A 72 9.76 16.34 2.47
C ARG A 72 8.96 16.48 3.76
#